data_AF-A0A954LIT5-F1
#
_entry.id   AF-A0A954LIT5-F1
#
_cell.length_a   1.000
_cell.length_b   1.000
_cell.length_c   1.000
_cell.angle_alpha   90.00
_cell.angle_beta   90.00
_cell.angle_gamma   90.00
#
_symmetry.space_group_name_H-M   'P 1'
#
loop_
_entity.id
_entity.type
_entity.pdbx_description
1 polymer ?
#
loop_
_entity_poly.entity_id
_entity_poly.type
_entity_poly.pdbx_seq_one_letter_code
_entity_poly.pdbx_strand_id
1 'polypeptide(L)'
;NLLRSGDLVEAAKESRELLHSCVRHDDNFNGTLALSYLTQSCLGQTPLDELVGSVRLHPGHHLGHTCLLIAESCWHTRHARTEEALSTLEKAWEICRCNQYLTPFNGWVVSDLASSLRRHAEAVERQGSPAATIRRRWHRMARFAKRLSWFLPPERPHALRELGLVYAHRGRLRKALKLVDKSCQIAEQQKARYEHAQSLLVQGELQKAMGDPSADDHIRMAQEKIDQIERAVVDVM
;
A
#
# COMPACT_ATOMS: atom_id res chain seq x y z
N ASN A 1 -3.61 10.76 -11.97
CA ASN A 1 -3.50 10.59 -10.51
C ASN A 1 -2.03 10.38 -10.20
N LEU A 2 -1.33 11.42 -9.70
CA LEU A 2 0.12 11.48 -9.54
C LEU A 2 0.66 10.42 -8.57
N LEU A 3 -0.09 10.14 -7.51
CA LEU A 3 0.21 9.07 -6.55
C LEU A 3 0.36 7.72 -7.27
N ARG A 4 -0.52 7.43 -8.24
CA ARG A 4 -0.51 6.16 -8.98
C ARG A 4 0.55 6.07 -10.05
N SER A 5 0.96 7.18 -10.65
CA SER A 5 2.15 7.19 -11.51
C SER A 5 3.46 7.10 -10.70
N GLY A 6 3.40 7.18 -9.37
CA GLY A 6 4.59 7.20 -8.51
C GLY A 6 5.35 8.52 -8.59
N ASP A 7 4.68 9.60 -8.99
CA ASP A 7 5.22 10.97 -8.84
C ASP A 7 4.82 11.48 -7.45
N LEU A 8 5.49 10.92 -6.44
CA LEU A 8 5.09 11.10 -5.05
C LEU A 8 5.35 12.53 -4.55
N VAL A 9 6.38 13.19 -5.05
CA VAL A 9 6.72 14.58 -4.70
C VAL A 9 5.60 15.52 -5.13
N GLU A 10 5.20 15.45 -6.39
CA GLU A 10 4.17 16.35 -6.91
C GLU A 10 2.80 15.99 -6.32
N ALA A 11 2.53 14.69 -6.11
CA ALA A 11 1.33 14.24 -5.40
C ALA A 11 1.24 14.81 -3.98
N ALA A 12 2.36 14.85 -3.25
CA ALA A 12 2.41 15.40 -1.90
C ALA A 12 2.13 16.91 -1.88
N LYS A 13 2.72 17.67 -2.81
CA LYS A 13 2.48 19.12 -2.94
C LYS A 13 1.00 19.41 -3.24
N GLU A 14 0.45 18.80 -4.29
CA GLU A 14 -0.96 19.00 -4.64
C GLU A 14 -1.91 18.61 -3.50
N SER A 15 -1.62 17.49 -2.82
CA SER A 15 -2.44 17.02 -1.70
C SER A 15 -2.37 17.97 -0.51
N ARG A 16 -1.20 18.58 -0.25
CA ARG A 16 -1.03 19.57 0.83
C ARG A 16 -1.78 20.86 0.52
N GLU A 17 -1.68 21.37 -0.71
CA GLU A 17 -2.42 22.56 -1.15
C GLU A 17 -3.94 22.32 -1.08
N LEU A 18 -4.40 21.16 -1.55
CA LEU A 18 -5.80 20.76 -1.46
C LEU A 18 -6.25 20.68 0.01
N LEU A 19 -5.47 20.05 0.89
CA LEU A 19 -5.78 19.96 2.31
C LEU A 19 -5.91 21.35 2.94
N HIS A 20 -4.96 22.26 2.70
CA HIS A 20 -5.03 23.63 3.19
C HIS A 20 -6.28 24.38 2.68
N SER A 21 -6.65 24.17 1.41
CA SER A 21 -7.87 24.74 0.85
C SER A 21 -9.12 24.17 1.53
N CYS A 22 -9.20 22.85 1.71
CA CYS A 22 -10.33 22.19 2.38
C CYS A 22 -10.51 22.68 3.82
N VAL A 23 -9.41 22.77 4.59
CA VAL A 23 -9.45 23.29 5.97
C VAL A 23 -9.93 24.73 6.02
N ARG A 24 -9.48 25.58 5.08
CA ARG A 24 -9.90 26.99 5.00
C ARG A 24 -11.41 27.16 4.77
N HIS A 25 -12.02 26.24 4.03
CA HIS A 25 -13.43 26.30 3.65
C HIS A 25 -14.32 25.36 4.48
N ASP A 26 -13.79 24.73 5.53
CA ASP A 26 -14.46 23.72 6.36
C ASP A 26 -15.02 22.52 5.54
N ASP A 27 -14.38 22.22 4.41
CA ASP A 27 -14.69 21.05 3.58
C ASP A 27 -14.01 19.80 4.13
N ASN A 28 -14.57 19.30 5.23
CA ASN A 28 -14.03 18.14 5.94
C ASN A 28 -14.03 16.87 5.09
N PHE A 29 -14.98 16.72 4.16
CA PHE A 29 -15.03 15.53 3.29
C PHE A 29 -13.81 15.49 2.37
N ASN A 30 -13.60 16.52 1.56
CA ASN A 30 -12.43 16.56 0.67
C ASN A 30 -11.11 16.68 1.45
N GLY A 31 -11.14 17.29 2.63
CA GLY A 31 -10.00 17.33 3.54
C GLY A 31 -9.51 15.92 3.95
N THR A 32 -10.41 15.01 4.32
CA THR A 32 -10.02 13.63 4.68
C THR A 32 -9.42 12.87 3.51
N LEU A 33 -9.91 13.13 2.29
CA LEU A 33 -9.36 12.56 1.08
C LEU A 33 -7.95 13.10 0.82
N ALA A 34 -7.79 14.43 0.82
CA ALA A 34 -6.52 15.11 0.61
C ALA A 34 -5.46 14.66 1.61
N LEU A 35 -5.82 14.54 2.89
CA LEU A 35 -4.94 14.04 3.94
C LEU A 35 -4.51 12.59 3.71
N SER A 36 -5.41 11.73 3.25
CA SER A 36 -5.07 10.35 2.91
C SER A 36 -4.09 10.26 1.74
N TYR A 37 -4.29 11.08 0.70
CA TYR A 37 -3.36 11.17 -0.42
C TYR A 37 -2.01 11.77 -0.01
N LEU A 38 -2.01 12.82 0.83
CA LEU A 38 -0.81 13.42 1.38
C LEU A 38 0.01 12.39 2.15
N THR A 39 -0.64 11.63 3.03
CA THR A 39 0.06 10.64 3.86
C THR A 39 0.66 9.51 3.02
N GLN A 40 -0.06 9.03 2.02
CA GLN A 40 0.42 8.00 1.11
C GLN A 40 1.58 8.49 0.24
N SER A 41 1.49 9.72 -0.28
CA SER A 41 2.56 10.33 -1.09
C SER A 41 3.80 10.66 -0.24
N CYS A 42 3.62 11.03 1.01
CA CYS A 42 4.65 11.18 2.03
C CYS A 42 5.13 9.84 2.62
N LEU A 43 4.65 8.69 2.14
CA LEU A 43 5.04 7.35 2.60
C LEU A 43 4.90 7.17 4.13
N GLY A 44 3.86 7.76 4.71
CA GLY A 44 3.55 7.68 6.14
C GLY A 44 4.42 8.57 7.04
N GLN A 45 5.16 9.54 6.47
CA GLN A 45 5.98 10.48 7.23
C GLN A 45 5.19 11.67 7.80
N THR A 46 3.91 11.84 7.42
CA THR A 46 3.04 12.88 7.97
C THR A 46 2.88 12.69 9.50
N PRO A 47 3.13 13.71 10.33
CA PRO A 47 2.94 13.63 11.77
C PRO A 47 1.52 13.18 12.18
N LEU A 48 1.42 12.34 13.22
CA LEU A 48 0.14 11.74 13.63
C LEU A 48 -0.84 12.77 14.21
N ASP A 49 -0.32 13.81 14.86
CA ASP A 49 -1.09 14.96 15.34
C ASP A 49 -1.69 15.77 14.18
N GLU A 50 -0.95 15.96 13.09
CA GLU A 50 -1.50 16.53 11.85
C GLU A 50 -2.59 15.63 11.26
N LEU A 51 -2.42 14.30 11.30
CA LEU A 51 -3.41 13.34 10.79
C LEU A 51 -4.74 13.39 11.56
N VAL A 52 -4.68 13.48 12.89
CA VAL A 52 -5.87 13.43 13.75
C VAL A 52 -6.51 14.80 13.94
N GLY A 53 -5.73 15.88 13.85
CA GLY A 53 -6.18 17.24 14.14
C GLY A 53 -6.69 18.05 12.95
N SER A 54 -6.33 17.69 11.72
CA SER A 54 -6.56 18.56 10.55
C SER A 54 -8.00 18.61 10.04
N VAL A 55 -8.81 17.58 10.29
CA VAL A 55 -10.16 17.46 9.71
C VAL A 55 -11.15 16.89 10.71
N ARG A 56 -12.38 17.42 10.72
CA ARG A 56 -13.46 16.97 11.61
C ARG A 56 -14.27 15.87 10.93
N LEU A 57 -14.25 14.67 11.49
CA LEU A 57 -15.07 13.57 10.98
C LEU A 57 -16.53 13.72 11.41
N HIS A 58 -17.44 13.65 10.44
CA HIS A 58 -18.86 13.51 10.68
C HIS A 58 -19.27 12.02 10.70
N PRO A 59 -20.06 11.53 11.67
CA PRO A 59 -20.37 10.09 11.82
C PRO A 59 -20.96 9.38 10.60
N GLY A 60 -21.60 10.12 9.68
CA GLY A 60 -22.15 9.59 8.42
C GLY A 60 -21.17 9.55 7.24
N HIS A 61 -19.95 10.08 7.37
CA HIS A 61 -19.00 10.21 6.26
C HIS A 61 -18.12 8.97 6.13
N HIS A 62 -18.72 7.86 5.68
CA HIS A 62 -18.03 6.57 5.60
C HIS A 62 -16.74 6.61 4.76
N LEU A 63 -16.74 7.28 3.59
CA LEU A 63 -15.53 7.42 2.79
C LEU A 63 -14.44 8.18 3.55
N GLY A 64 -14.78 9.30 4.19
CA GLY A 64 -13.81 10.10 4.94
C GLY A 64 -13.21 9.34 6.12
N HIS A 65 -14.03 8.58 6.85
CA HIS A 65 -13.56 7.67 7.90
C HIS A 65 -12.59 6.63 7.34
N THR A 66 -12.93 5.99 6.23
CA THR A 66 -12.04 5.02 5.57
C THR A 66 -10.73 5.67 5.13
N CYS A 67 -10.75 6.87 4.54
CA CYS A 67 -9.56 7.59 4.10
C CYS A 67 -8.61 7.93 5.25
N LEU A 68 -9.14 8.36 6.40
CA LEU A 68 -8.31 8.62 7.59
C LEU A 68 -7.70 7.33 8.15
N LEU A 69 -8.47 6.25 8.24
CA LEU A 69 -7.93 4.97 8.69
C LEU A 69 -6.82 4.46 7.75
N ILE A 70 -6.96 4.67 6.44
CA ILE A 70 -5.88 4.34 5.49
C ILE A 70 -4.64 5.19 5.75
N ALA A 71 -4.80 6.49 5.98
CA ALA A 71 -3.70 7.40 6.31
C ALA A 71 -2.97 6.96 7.59
N GLU A 72 -3.73 6.69 8.65
CA GLU A 72 -3.20 6.20 9.93
C GLU A 72 -2.48 4.85 9.77
N SER A 73 -3.01 3.93 8.96
CA SER A 73 -2.35 2.65 8.69
C SER A 73 -1.01 2.79 7.94
N CYS A 74 -0.90 3.81 7.08
CA CYS A 74 0.33 4.13 6.37
C CYS A 74 1.39 4.63 7.37
N TRP A 75 0.99 5.49 8.31
CA TRP A 75 1.84 5.93 9.40
C TRP A 75 2.32 4.77 10.28
N HIS A 76 1.40 3.90 10.74
CA HIS A 76 1.77 2.72 11.55
C HIS A 76 2.72 1.78 10.80
N THR A 77 2.47 1.57 9.50
CA THR A 77 3.33 0.78 8.63
C THR A 77 4.76 1.33 8.60
N ARG A 78 4.91 2.65 8.42
CA ARG A 78 6.21 3.32 8.37
C ARG A 78 7.02 3.15 9.66
N HIS A 79 6.32 3.04 10.79
CA HIS A 79 6.89 2.91 12.13
C HIS A 79 6.96 1.45 12.61
N ALA A 80 6.83 0.47 11.70
CA ALA A 80 6.89 -0.97 11.98
C ALA A 80 5.84 -1.47 13.02
N ARG A 81 4.77 -0.70 13.23
CA ARG A 81 3.64 -1.05 14.10
C ARG A 81 2.64 -1.93 13.35
N THR A 82 3.07 -3.18 13.11
CA THR A 82 2.36 -4.09 12.18
C THR A 82 0.97 -4.50 12.67
N GLU A 83 0.76 -4.60 13.98
CA GLU A 83 -0.53 -4.96 14.56
C GLU A 83 -1.52 -3.80 14.44
N GLU A 84 -1.09 -2.60 14.76
CA GLU A 84 -1.89 -1.37 14.66
C GLU A 84 -2.24 -1.07 13.21
N ALA A 85 -1.28 -1.17 12.29
CA ALA A 85 -1.53 -1.03 10.85
C ALA A 85 -2.60 -2.02 10.37
N LEU A 86 -2.52 -3.28 10.81
CA LEU A 86 -3.50 -4.31 10.48
C LEU A 86 -4.88 -3.97 11.06
N SER A 87 -4.95 -3.63 12.36
CA SER A 87 -6.20 -3.28 13.04
C SER A 87 -6.91 -2.11 12.37
N THR A 88 -6.17 -1.07 12.00
CA THR A 88 -6.71 0.12 11.35
C THR A 88 -7.25 -0.20 9.95
N LEU A 89 -6.54 -1.02 9.15
CA LEU A 89 -7.03 -1.46 7.84
C LEU A 89 -8.22 -2.43 7.94
N GLU A 90 -8.30 -3.25 8.98
CA GLU A 90 -9.48 -4.09 9.24
C GLU A 90 -10.72 -3.25 9.50
N LYS A 91 -10.60 -2.19 10.30
CA LYS A 91 -11.69 -1.21 10.52
C LYS A 91 -12.07 -0.50 9.21
N ALA A 92 -11.09 -0.06 8.43
CA ALA A 92 -11.31 0.59 7.14
C ALA A 92 -12.07 -0.32 6.17
N TRP A 93 -11.66 -1.59 6.10
CA TRP A 93 -12.30 -2.61 5.27
C TRP A 93 -13.73 -2.92 5.75
N GLU A 94 -13.94 -3.01 7.06
CA GLU A 94 -15.27 -3.27 7.62
C GLU A 94 -16.26 -2.16 7.27
N ILE A 95 -15.84 -0.89 7.33
CA ILE A 95 -16.65 0.25 6.87
C ILE A 95 -17.00 0.10 5.39
N CYS A 96 -16.03 -0.21 4.52
CA CYS A 96 -16.29 -0.40 3.09
C CYS A 96 -17.29 -1.55 2.85
N ARG A 97 -17.11 -2.66 3.56
CA ARG A 97 -17.90 -3.89 3.40
C ARG A 97 -19.35 -3.70 3.86
N CYS A 98 -19.55 -3.14 5.05
CA CYS A 98 -20.89 -2.95 5.62
C CYS A 98 -21.72 -1.91 4.86
N ASN A 99 -21.07 -0.94 4.24
CA ASN A 99 -21.73 0.08 3.43
C ASN A 99 -21.74 -0.26 1.93
N GLN A 100 -21.27 -1.45 1.54
CA GLN A 100 -21.18 -1.92 0.15
C GLN A 100 -20.52 -0.90 -0.80
N TYR A 101 -19.51 -0.21 -0.29
CA TYR A 101 -18.94 0.97 -0.95
C TYR A 101 -17.45 0.80 -1.18
N LEU A 102 -17.10 0.47 -2.43
CA LEU A 102 -15.74 0.44 -2.94
C LEU A 102 -15.65 1.36 -4.15
N THR A 103 -14.74 2.31 -4.07
CA THR A 103 -14.47 3.31 -5.10
C THR A 103 -12.99 3.33 -5.43
N PRO A 104 -12.57 4.00 -6.52
CA PRO A 104 -11.16 4.22 -6.81
C PRO A 104 -10.38 4.91 -5.67
N PHE A 105 -11.05 5.59 -4.73
CA PHE A 105 -10.44 6.32 -3.62
C PHE A 105 -10.20 5.48 -2.36
N ASN A 106 -10.87 4.34 -2.21
CA ASN A 106 -10.67 3.46 -1.06
C ASN A 106 -10.39 2.00 -1.46
N GLY A 107 -10.39 1.69 -2.74
CA GLY A 107 -10.21 0.34 -3.26
C GLY A 107 -8.84 -0.29 -2.96
N TRP A 108 -7.81 0.52 -2.68
CA TRP A 108 -6.51 0.06 -2.20
C TRP A 108 -6.55 -0.64 -0.85
N VAL A 109 -7.60 -0.41 -0.03
CA VAL A 109 -7.69 -0.96 1.33
C VAL A 109 -7.52 -2.48 1.35
N VAL A 110 -7.95 -3.16 0.28
CA VAL A 110 -7.86 -4.61 0.16
C VAL A 110 -6.43 -5.09 -0.11
N SER A 111 -5.69 -4.40 -0.98
CA SER A 111 -4.28 -4.68 -1.29
C SER A 111 -3.38 -4.34 -0.09
N ASP A 112 -3.65 -3.22 0.57
CA ASP A 112 -2.95 -2.81 1.79
C ASP A 112 -3.23 -3.76 2.95
N LEU A 113 -4.48 -4.19 3.13
CA LEU A 113 -4.82 -5.19 4.14
C LEU A 113 -4.11 -6.52 3.89
N ALA A 114 -3.97 -6.94 2.62
CA ALA A 114 -3.16 -8.12 2.29
C ALA A 114 -1.69 -7.93 2.70
N SER A 115 -1.11 -6.76 2.40
CA SER A 115 0.27 -6.42 2.74
C SER A 115 0.51 -6.35 4.26
N SER A 116 -0.43 -5.75 5.00
CA SER A 116 -0.36 -5.65 6.47
C SER A 116 -0.51 -7.01 7.13
N LEU A 117 -1.39 -7.89 6.63
CA LEU A 117 -1.46 -9.29 7.08
C LEU A 117 -0.14 -10.03 6.87
N ARG A 118 0.55 -9.81 5.74
CA ARG A 118 1.86 -10.40 5.47
C ARG A 118 2.92 -9.89 6.46
N ARG A 119 3.07 -8.57 6.58
CA ARG A 119 4.06 -7.93 7.46
C ARG A 119 3.85 -8.33 8.92
N HIS A 120 2.59 -8.38 9.37
CA HIS A 120 2.26 -8.83 10.71
C HIS A 120 2.56 -10.31 10.93
N ALA A 121 2.26 -11.19 9.95
CA ALA A 121 2.66 -12.60 10.04
C ALA A 121 4.18 -12.77 10.15
N GLU A 122 4.95 -12.01 9.37
CA GLU A 122 6.42 -12.01 9.42
C GLU A 122 6.95 -11.48 10.76
N ALA A 123 6.30 -10.47 11.35
CA ALA A 123 6.65 -9.96 12.68
C ALA A 123 6.39 -10.99 13.80
N VAL A 124 5.23 -11.64 13.77
CA VAL A 124 4.85 -12.68 14.74
C VAL A 124 5.79 -13.89 14.64
N GLU A 125 6.14 -14.32 13.43
CA GLU A 125 7.10 -15.42 13.20
C GLU A 125 8.51 -15.08 13.70
N ARG A 126 8.99 -13.84 13.51
CA ARG A 126 10.28 -13.38 14.04
C ARG A 126 10.34 -13.41 15.57
N GLN A 127 9.20 -13.28 16.24
CA GLN A 127 9.07 -13.39 17.69
C GLN A 127 8.94 -14.85 18.17
N GLY A 128 8.98 -15.83 17.26
CA GLY A 128 8.86 -17.26 17.57
C GLY A 128 7.42 -17.76 17.70
N SER A 129 6.42 -16.93 17.42
CA SER A 129 5.01 -17.29 17.52
C SER A 129 4.46 -17.87 16.20
N PRO A 130 3.58 -18.90 16.23
CA PRO A 130 2.97 -19.42 15.01
C PRO A 130 2.02 -18.43 14.34
N ALA A 131 2.30 -18.02 13.09
CA ALA A 131 1.44 -17.10 12.33
C ALA A 131 0.48 -17.79 11.34
N ALA A 132 0.23 -19.09 11.47
CA ALA A 132 -0.53 -19.88 10.49
C ALA A 132 -1.93 -19.30 10.18
N THR A 133 -2.64 -18.82 11.21
CA THR A 133 -3.96 -18.19 11.05
C THR A 133 -3.87 -16.89 10.24
N ILE A 134 -2.86 -16.05 10.52
CA ILE A 134 -2.61 -14.79 9.83
C ILE A 134 -2.23 -15.08 8.36
N ARG A 135 -1.35 -16.07 8.11
CA ARG A 135 -0.97 -16.51 6.74
C ARG A 135 -2.18 -17.01 5.93
N ARG A 136 -3.12 -17.74 6.56
CA ARG A 136 -4.38 -18.15 5.90
C ARG A 136 -5.25 -16.94 5.54
N ARG A 137 -5.32 -15.92 6.40
CA ARG A 137 -6.04 -14.66 6.12
C ARG A 137 -5.36 -13.89 4.99
N TRP A 138 -4.04 -13.72 5.02
CA TRP A 138 -3.27 -13.10 3.95
C TRP A 138 -3.54 -13.74 2.59
N HIS A 139 -3.49 -15.07 2.48
CA HIS A 139 -3.80 -15.77 1.23
C HIS A 139 -5.23 -15.49 0.72
N ARG A 140 -6.22 -15.49 1.61
CA ARG A 140 -7.60 -15.17 1.24
C ARG A 140 -7.70 -13.73 0.73
N MET A 141 -7.09 -12.79 1.44
CA MET A 141 -7.14 -11.37 1.10
C MET A 141 -6.41 -11.07 -0.21
N ALA A 142 -5.20 -11.59 -0.43
CA ALA A 142 -4.46 -11.41 -1.68
C ALA A 142 -5.21 -11.96 -2.90
N ARG A 143 -5.91 -13.11 -2.75
CA ARG A 143 -6.78 -13.64 -3.82
C ARG A 143 -7.98 -12.74 -4.08
N PHE A 144 -8.56 -12.16 -3.03
CA PHE A 144 -9.68 -11.25 -3.15
C PHE A 144 -9.23 -9.92 -3.80
N ALA A 145 -8.12 -9.34 -3.36
CA ALA A 145 -7.47 -8.18 -3.98
C ALA A 145 -7.24 -8.40 -5.48
N LYS A 146 -6.69 -9.55 -5.88
CA LYS A 146 -6.47 -9.89 -7.30
C LYS A 146 -7.77 -9.97 -8.12
N ARG A 147 -8.89 -10.38 -7.50
CA ARG A 147 -10.19 -10.40 -8.18
C ARG A 147 -10.75 -8.99 -8.31
N LEU A 148 -10.69 -8.22 -7.22
CA LEU A 148 -11.20 -6.86 -7.18
C LEU A 148 -10.41 -5.93 -8.11
N SER A 149 -9.10 -6.12 -8.23
CA SER A 149 -8.26 -5.32 -9.12
C SER A 149 -8.64 -5.47 -10.59
N TRP A 150 -9.47 -6.45 -10.96
CA TRP A 150 -10.05 -6.46 -12.30
C TRP A 150 -10.95 -5.25 -12.56
N PHE A 151 -11.67 -4.76 -11.54
CA PHE A 151 -12.51 -3.56 -11.62
C PHE A 151 -11.76 -2.28 -11.21
N LEU A 152 -10.60 -2.42 -10.56
CA LEU A 152 -9.73 -1.33 -10.14
C LEU A 152 -8.36 -1.47 -10.80
N PRO A 153 -8.19 -1.08 -12.07
CA PRO A 153 -6.94 -1.28 -12.80
C PRO A 153 -5.68 -0.74 -12.10
N PRO A 154 -5.69 0.44 -11.44
CA PRO A 154 -4.51 0.95 -10.72
C PRO A 154 -4.02 0.03 -9.59
N GLU A 155 -4.88 -0.82 -9.05
CA GLU A 155 -4.54 -1.77 -7.97
C GLU A 155 -3.90 -3.07 -8.47
N ARG A 156 -3.95 -3.33 -9.79
CA ARG A 156 -3.53 -4.61 -10.35
C ARG A 156 -2.08 -4.96 -10.03
N PRO A 157 -1.10 -4.04 -10.16
CA PRO A 157 0.29 -4.37 -9.83
C PRO A 157 0.44 -4.86 -8.39
N HIS A 158 -0.05 -4.09 -7.42
CA HIS A 158 0.07 -4.39 -6.00
C HIS A 158 -0.61 -5.71 -5.64
N ALA A 159 -1.86 -5.90 -6.08
CA ALA A 159 -2.61 -7.13 -5.82
C ALA A 159 -1.95 -8.39 -6.41
N LEU A 160 -1.33 -8.28 -7.60
CA LEU A 160 -0.56 -9.37 -8.20
C LEU A 160 0.73 -9.65 -7.45
N ARG A 161 1.47 -8.61 -7.04
CA ARG A 161 2.70 -8.72 -6.23
C ARG A 161 2.43 -9.47 -4.93
N GLU A 162 1.40 -9.05 -4.18
CA GLU A 162 1.02 -9.69 -2.92
C GLU A 162 0.58 -11.15 -3.12
N LEU A 163 -0.19 -11.46 -4.17
CA LEU A 163 -0.53 -12.85 -4.47
C LEU A 163 0.71 -13.68 -4.88
N GLY A 164 1.67 -13.07 -5.58
CA GLY A 164 2.96 -13.66 -5.90
C GLY A 164 3.72 -14.07 -4.64
N LEU A 165 3.85 -13.14 -3.68
CA LEU A 165 4.47 -13.38 -2.38
C LEU A 165 3.79 -14.52 -1.60
N VAL A 166 2.46 -14.65 -1.68
CA VAL A 166 1.76 -15.81 -1.07
C VAL A 166 2.21 -17.14 -1.69
N TYR A 167 2.39 -17.19 -3.01
CA TYR A 167 2.87 -18.40 -3.68
C TYR A 167 4.33 -18.69 -3.36
N ALA A 168 5.16 -17.65 -3.22
CA ALA A 168 6.55 -17.77 -2.84
C ALA A 168 6.68 -18.38 -1.44
N HIS A 169 5.93 -17.86 -0.46
CA HIS A 169 5.86 -18.38 0.90
C HIS A 169 5.43 -19.87 0.96
N ARG A 170 4.71 -20.35 -0.05
CA ARG A 170 4.29 -21.76 -0.17
C ARG A 170 5.26 -22.63 -0.98
N GLY A 171 6.46 -22.14 -1.26
CA GLY A 171 7.48 -22.83 -2.06
C GLY A 171 7.17 -22.91 -3.56
N ARG A 172 6.14 -22.21 -4.05
CA ARG A 172 5.73 -22.25 -5.48
C ARG A 172 6.41 -21.12 -6.27
N LEU A 173 7.74 -21.09 -6.25
CA LEU A 173 8.55 -19.98 -6.76
C LEU A 173 8.28 -19.63 -8.23
N ARG A 174 8.22 -20.62 -9.14
CA ARG A 174 7.89 -20.37 -10.56
C ARG A 174 6.54 -19.68 -10.76
N LYS A 175 5.54 -20.03 -9.94
CA LYS A 175 4.21 -19.42 -10.00
C LYS A 175 4.20 -18.01 -9.39
N ALA A 176 4.98 -17.81 -8.33
CA ALA A 176 5.19 -16.50 -7.74
C ALA A 176 5.82 -15.55 -8.77
N LEU A 177 6.92 -15.98 -9.41
CA LEU A 177 7.63 -15.20 -10.41
C LEU A 177 6.70 -14.76 -11.55
N LYS A 178 5.93 -15.68 -12.15
CA LYS A 178 4.95 -15.33 -13.20
C LYS A 178 3.96 -14.24 -12.79
N LEU A 179 3.52 -14.22 -11.52
CA LEU A 179 2.60 -13.18 -11.04
C LEU A 179 3.31 -11.84 -10.83
N VAL A 180 4.54 -11.88 -10.32
CA VAL A 180 5.36 -10.68 -10.10
C VAL A 180 5.83 -10.09 -11.42
N ASP A 181 6.22 -10.90 -12.42
CA ASP A 181 6.51 -10.45 -13.78
C ASP A 181 5.31 -9.71 -14.37
N LYS A 182 4.10 -10.25 -14.16
CA LYS A 182 2.88 -9.59 -14.61
C LYS A 182 2.60 -8.30 -13.86
N SER A 183 2.94 -8.24 -12.57
CA SER A 183 2.89 -7.01 -11.78
C SER A 183 3.83 -5.95 -12.35
N CYS A 184 5.09 -6.29 -12.63
CA CYS A 184 6.08 -5.40 -13.25
C CYS A 184 5.57 -4.87 -14.60
N GLN A 185 5.12 -5.77 -15.50
CA GLN A 185 4.63 -5.40 -16.82
C GLN A 185 3.46 -4.41 -16.74
N ILE A 186 2.49 -4.66 -15.84
CA ILE A 186 1.33 -3.76 -15.68
C ILE A 186 1.76 -2.43 -15.06
N ALA A 187 2.63 -2.44 -14.04
CA ALA A 187 3.11 -1.22 -13.41
C ALA A 187 3.84 -0.33 -14.43
N GLU A 188 4.69 -0.92 -15.27
CA GLU A 188 5.39 -0.23 -16.35
C GLU A 188 4.40 0.37 -17.37
N GLN A 189 3.41 -0.41 -17.83
CA GLN A 189 2.36 0.07 -18.74
C GLN A 189 1.56 1.22 -18.14
N GLN A 190 1.30 1.20 -16.83
CA GLN A 190 0.60 2.25 -16.10
C GLN A 190 1.50 3.45 -15.77
N LYS A 191 2.79 3.38 -16.11
CA LYS A 191 3.81 4.34 -15.68
C LYS A 191 3.84 4.51 -14.14
N ALA A 192 3.49 3.47 -13.40
CA ALA A 192 3.45 3.45 -11.94
C ALA A 192 4.86 3.17 -11.39
N ARG A 193 5.71 4.20 -11.35
CA ARG A 193 7.16 4.08 -11.11
C ARG A 193 7.50 3.40 -9.79
N TYR A 194 6.84 3.80 -8.71
CA TYR A 194 7.09 3.25 -7.37
C TYR A 194 6.61 1.80 -7.26
N GLU A 195 5.40 1.50 -7.75
CA GLU A 195 4.87 0.13 -7.83
C GLU A 195 5.77 -0.79 -8.68
N HIS A 196 6.30 -0.27 -9.79
CA HIS A 196 7.22 -1.01 -10.64
C HIS A 196 8.51 -1.34 -9.89
N ALA A 197 9.12 -0.37 -9.21
CA ALA A 197 10.34 -0.58 -8.44
C ALA A 197 10.14 -1.61 -7.30
N GLN A 198 9.02 -1.52 -6.57
CA GLN A 198 8.66 -2.51 -5.54
C GLN A 198 8.45 -3.92 -6.10
N SER A 199 7.84 -4.04 -7.29
CA SER A 199 7.66 -5.35 -7.94
C SER A 199 8.98 -5.91 -8.49
N LEU A 200 9.88 -5.07 -9.00
CA LEU A 200 11.23 -5.48 -9.42
C LEU A 200 12.04 -6.02 -8.23
N LEU A 201 11.92 -5.40 -7.05
CA LEU A 201 12.60 -5.89 -5.85
C LEU A 201 12.15 -7.32 -5.51
N VAL A 202 10.84 -7.54 -5.45
CA VAL A 202 10.29 -8.89 -5.22
C VAL A 202 10.69 -9.86 -6.32
N GLN A 203 10.76 -9.42 -7.58
CA GLN A 203 11.20 -10.26 -8.69
C GLN A 203 12.63 -10.75 -8.48
N GLY A 204 13.54 -9.83 -8.13
CA GLY A 204 14.94 -10.14 -7.82
C GLY A 204 15.07 -11.09 -6.63
N GLU A 205 14.31 -10.88 -5.55
CA GLU A 205 14.29 -11.78 -4.39
C GLU A 205 13.85 -13.21 -4.78
N LEU A 206 12.86 -13.34 -5.67
CA LEU A 206 12.43 -14.65 -6.16
C LEU A 206 13.46 -15.31 -7.07
N GLN A 207 14.12 -14.55 -7.94
CA GLN A 207 15.21 -15.03 -8.78
C GLN A 207 16.37 -15.54 -7.92
N LYS A 208 16.74 -14.80 -6.87
CA LYS A 208 17.76 -15.20 -5.88
C LYS A 208 17.38 -16.51 -5.20
N ALA A 209 16.13 -16.64 -4.73
CA ALA A 209 15.63 -17.87 -4.13
C ALA A 209 15.61 -19.06 -5.10
N MET A 210 15.63 -18.81 -6.42
CA MET A 210 15.71 -19.81 -7.47
C MET A 210 17.16 -20.10 -7.95
N GLY A 211 18.16 -19.43 -7.37
CA GLY A 211 19.57 -19.64 -7.69
C GLY A 211 20.08 -18.87 -8.92
N ASP A 212 19.40 -17.80 -9.33
CA ASP A 212 19.87 -16.93 -10.41
C ASP A 212 21.08 -16.09 -9.95
N PRO A 213 22.26 -16.23 -10.59
CA PRO A 213 23.47 -15.48 -10.22
C PRO A 213 23.36 -13.97 -10.45
N SER A 214 22.46 -13.51 -11.32
CA SER A 214 22.25 -12.08 -11.62
C SER A 214 21.31 -11.39 -10.63
N ALA A 215 20.66 -12.15 -9.74
CA ALA A 215 19.61 -11.64 -8.88
C ALA A 215 20.07 -10.56 -7.89
N ASP A 216 21.30 -10.64 -7.39
CA ASP A 216 21.83 -9.63 -6.44
C ASP A 216 21.95 -8.25 -7.09
N ASP A 217 22.37 -8.18 -8.36
CA ASP A 217 22.40 -6.93 -9.11
C ASP A 217 21.00 -6.39 -9.38
N HIS A 218 20.04 -7.26 -9.73
CA HIS A 218 18.65 -6.87 -9.91
C HIS A 218 18.02 -6.31 -8.62
N ILE A 219 18.26 -6.98 -7.49
CA ILE A 219 17.81 -6.52 -6.16
C ILE A 219 18.39 -5.14 -5.86
N ARG A 220 19.70 -4.98 -6.03
CA ARG A 220 20.39 -3.70 -5.78
C ARG A 220 19.82 -2.57 -6.66
N MET A 221 19.66 -2.80 -7.95
CA MET A 221 19.10 -1.80 -8.87
C MET A 221 17.63 -1.45 -8.53
N ALA A 222 16.83 -2.42 -8.09
CA ALA A 222 15.46 -2.18 -7.66
C ALA A 222 15.42 -1.36 -6.37
N GLN A 223 16.29 -1.67 -5.40
CA GLN A 223 16.41 -0.92 -4.15
C GLN A 223 16.88 0.52 -4.41
N GLU A 224 17.89 0.73 -5.26
CA GLU A 224 18.36 2.07 -5.64
C GLU A 224 17.23 2.93 -6.23
N LYS A 225 16.35 2.34 -7.04
CA LYS A 225 15.17 3.02 -7.59
C LYS A 225 14.15 3.38 -6.51
N ILE A 226 13.89 2.47 -5.56
CA ILE A 226 13.02 2.75 -4.41
C ILE A 226 13.62 3.90 -3.61
N ASP A 227 14.88 3.78 -3.19
CA ASP A 227 15.56 4.78 -2.37
C ASP A 227 15.62 6.15 -3.06
N GLN A 228 15.75 6.20 -4.38
CA GLN A 228 15.70 7.46 -5.14
C GLN A 228 14.32 8.12 -5.03
N ILE A 229 13.25 7.34 -5.17
CA ILE A 229 11.87 7.85 -5.06
C ILE A 229 11.59 8.30 -3.63
N GLU A 230 11.97 7.50 -2.63
CA GLU A 230 11.71 7.79 -1.22
C GLU A 230 12.51 9.00 -0.72
N ARG A 231 13.79 9.12 -1.12
CA ARG A 231 14.61 10.31 -0.80
C ARG A 231 14.02 11.59 -1.37
N ALA A 232 13.58 11.56 -2.63
CA ALA A 232 12.97 12.73 -3.25
C ALA A 232 11.74 13.23 -2.48
N VAL A 233 10.97 12.32 -1.87
CA VAL A 233 9.84 12.67 -0.99
C VAL A 233 10.32 13.31 0.30
N VAL A 234 11.35 12.76 0.96
CA VAL A 234 11.92 13.33 2.19
C VAL A 234 12.43 14.74 1.97
N ASP A 235 13.09 15.01 0.85
CA ASP A 235 13.71 16.31 0.56
C ASP A 235 12.69 17.45 0.37
N VAL A 236 11.40 17.14 0.16
CA VAL A 236 10.33 18.12 -0.06
C VAL A 236 9.32 18.20 1.10
N MET A 237 9.52 17.41 2.15
CA MET A 237 8.68 17.42 3.36
C MET A 237 9.15 18.43 4.38
#